data_AF-A0A969P3R1-F1
#
_entry.id   AF-A0A969P3R1-F1
#
_cell.length_a   1.000
_cell.length_b   1.000
_cell.length_c   1.000
_cell.angle_alpha   90.00
_cell.angle_beta   90.00
_cell.angle_gamma   90.00
#
_symmetry.space_group_name_H-M   'P 1'
#
loop_
_entity.id
_entity.type
_entity.pdbx_description
1 polymer ?
#
loop_
_entity_poly.entity_id
_entity_poly.type
_entity_poly.pdbx_seq_one_letter_code
_entity_poly.pdbx_strand_id
1 'polypeptide(L)'
;MSNIMFALQSVAGSAHFFGIRPFTAAFLIALQQFLQAYTQQTEAPFIGQLWVVIPLALIATTEWGLDLHMDTRDIQRQYSRYVAPLLAFGVTMGYIDAESNATLQMLASTVPVLAQSTDADGIGLALQVGASVTAAGVAWFVGGVRNSLLTTIADMDQDDTLGIQSLISWTENIFVVVGLIVFFVLPFVSILLFLLTWLAFFLMQRYVEHREKQSMVPCSNCQTSMFPSATICAACGQPNAAPRQVGMFGQPRKAVATDRETQRFQLIARKRCPVCATRLKEKGIQQRCPTCGTMTFAHGEQLGQYLARLRRRLPKTLLISFGFSCIPLLGLVPGIFYYRISLTSSLSAYMPAECGLPRSLGRAPVEYVVDCVPVGAAYWCGDVAADVLEQLSDLPIADSARGTAFAWYAASDGKSNRCCHTR
;
A
#
# COMPACT_ATOMS: atom_id res chain seq x y z
N MET A 1 -1.36 7.01 -11.40
CA MET A 1 -1.80 5.66 -11.84
C MET A 1 -2.84 5.01 -10.91
N SER A 2 -2.68 5.01 -9.58
CA SER A 2 -3.64 4.35 -8.66
C SER A 2 -5.10 4.80 -8.82
N ASN A 3 -5.35 6.10 -9.02
CA ASN A 3 -6.72 6.64 -9.12
C ASN A 3 -7.40 6.31 -10.46
N ILE A 4 -6.66 6.29 -11.59
CA ILE A 4 -7.22 5.86 -12.89
C ILE A 4 -7.56 4.39 -12.84
N MET A 5 -6.68 3.55 -12.27
CA MET A 5 -6.94 2.12 -12.20
C MET A 5 -8.15 1.84 -11.31
N PHE A 6 -8.32 2.58 -10.21
CA PHE A 6 -9.50 2.48 -9.36
C PHE A 6 -10.78 3.00 -10.05
N ALA A 7 -10.70 4.08 -10.83
CA ALA A 7 -11.81 4.60 -11.63
C ALA A 7 -12.21 3.64 -12.76
N LEU A 8 -11.25 3.12 -13.52
CA LEU A 8 -11.50 2.13 -14.57
C LEU A 8 -12.01 0.81 -13.99
N GLN A 9 -11.50 0.38 -12.84
CA GLN A 9 -11.92 -0.86 -12.19
C GLN A 9 -13.31 -0.73 -11.53
N SER A 10 -13.67 0.46 -11.05
CA SER A 10 -15.05 0.76 -10.60
C SER A 10 -16.03 0.91 -11.76
N VAL A 11 -15.62 1.54 -12.87
CA VAL A 11 -16.43 1.65 -14.09
C VAL A 11 -16.62 0.27 -14.76
N ALA A 12 -15.56 -0.51 -14.93
CA ALA A 12 -15.65 -1.88 -15.47
C ALA A 12 -16.41 -2.83 -14.53
N GLY A 13 -16.17 -2.71 -13.20
CA GLY A 13 -16.86 -3.53 -12.21
C GLY A 13 -18.37 -3.23 -12.14
N SER A 14 -18.76 -1.98 -12.31
CA SER A 14 -20.17 -1.56 -12.32
C SER A 14 -20.89 -1.87 -13.64
N ALA A 15 -20.18 -1.87 -14.78
CA ALA A 15 -20.75 -2.11 -16.11
C ALA A 15 -21.49 -3.46 -16.22
N HIS A 16 -21.06 -4.48 -15.49
CA HIS A 16 -21.74 -5.78 -15.44
C HIS A 16 -23.11 -5.72 -14.75
N PHE A 17 -23.26 -4.89 -13.72
CA PHE A 17 -24.54 -4.72 -13.02
C PHE A 17 -25.58 -4.03 -13.91
N PHE A 18 -25.14 -3.10 -14.77
CA PHE A 18 -26.02 -2.46 -15.76
C PHE A 18 -26.59 -3.45 -16.77
N GLY A 19 -25.84 -4.49 -17.14
CA GLY A 19 -26.31 -5.53 -18.07
C GLY A 19 -27.43 -6.43 -17.51
N ILE A 20 -27.63 -6.43 -16.19
CA ILE A 20 -28.64 -7.26 -15.50
C ILE A 20 -29.80 -6.40 -15.00
N ARG A 21 -29.51 -5.33 -14.25
CA ARG A 21 -30.49 -4.43 -13.60
C ARG A 21 -30.07 -2.98 -13.74
N PRO A 22 -30.34 -2.33 -14.89
CA PRO A 22 -29.79 -1.02 -15.17
C PRO A 22 -30.27 0.08 -14.22
N PHE A 23 -31.54 0.06 -13.78
CA PHE A 23 -32.04 1.09 -12.86
C PHE A 23 -31.57 0.87 -11.43
N THR A 24 -31.57 -0.37 -10.96
CA THR A 24 -31.01 -0.71 -9.65
C THR A 24 -29.53 -0.33 -9.58
N ALA A 25 -28.74 -0.62 -10.63
CA ALA A 25 -27.33 -0.22 -10.69
C ALA A 25 -27.15 1.31 -10.67
N ALA A 26 -27.93 2.04 -11.47
CA ALA A 26 -27.91 3.51 -11.50
C ALA A 26 -28.29 4.11 -10.13
N PHE A 27 -29.33 3.58 -9.48
CA PHE A 27 -29.76 3.99 -8.14
C PHE A 27 -28.67 3.77 -7.09
N LEU A 28 -28.01 2.60 -7.08
CA LEU A 28 -26.96 2.32 -6.10
C LEU A 28 -25.76 3.25 -6.25
N ILE A 29 -25.37 3.57 -7.49
CA ILE A 29 -24.29 4.54 -7.76
C ILE A 29 -24.70 5.95 -7.33
N ALA A 30 -25.92 6.38 -7.68
CA ALA A 30 -26.47 7.67 -7.27
C ALA A 30 -26.55 7.81 -5.75
N LEU A 31 -27.03 6.77 -5.05
CA LEU A 31 -27.10 6.73 -3.59
C LEU A 31 -25.71 6.78 -2.96
N GLN A 32 -24.74 6.06 -3.51
CA GLN A 32 -23.36 6.11 -3.03
C GLN A 32 -22.79 7.53 -3.14
N GLN A 33 -23.00 8.22 -4.27
CA GLN A 33 -22.55 9.59 -4.47
C GLN A 33 -23.23 10.57 -3.50
N PHE A 34 -24.54 10.43 -3.30
CA PHE A 34 -25.28 11.21 -2.32
C PHE A 34 -24.71 11.03 -0.90
N LEU A 35 -24.49 9.78 -0.47
CA LEU A 35 -23.93 9.49 0.85
C LEU A 35 -22.52 10.03 1.01
N GLN A 36 -21.68 9.93 -0.03
CA GLN A 36 -20.31 10.50 -0.01
C GLN A 36 -20.35 12.02 0.16
N ALA A 37 -21.14 12.72 -0.66
CA ALA A 37 -21.29 14.17 -0.56
C ALA A 37 -21.84 14.60 0.81
N TYR A 38 -22.85 13.88 1.33
CA TYR A 38 -23.39 14.12 2.67
C TYR A 38 -22.33 13.95 3.77
N THR A 39 -21.52 12.90 3.71
CA THR A 39 -20.44 12.67 4.70
C THR A 39 -19.33 13.71 4.63
N GLN A 40 -19.03 14.23 3.43
CA GLN A 40 -17.98 15.23 3.21
C GLN A 40 -18.48 16.67 3.36
N GLN A 41 -19.79 16.88 3.53
CA GLN A 41 -20.44 18.19 3.53
C GLN A 41 -20.16 18.99 2.25
N THR A 42 -20.04 18.30 1.12
CA THR A 42 -19.84 18.89 -0.20
C THR A 42 -21.14 18.83 -1.01
N GLU A 43 -21.25 19.66 -2.05
CA GLU A 43 -22.37 19.54 -2.98
C GLU A 43 -22.28 18.21 -3.72
N ALA A 44 -23.39 17.48 -3.78
CA ALA A 44 -23.43 16.22 -4.49
C ALA A 44 -23.31 16.47 -6.00
N PRO A 45 -22.55 15.63 -6.73
CA PRO A 45 -22.54 15.69 -8.18
C PRO A 45 -23.95 15.49 -8.70
N PHE A 46 -24.24 15.94 -9.92
CA PHE A 46 -25.58 15.88 -10.53
C PHE A 46 -26.32 14.55 -10.23
N ILE A 47 -25.63 13.42 -10.40
CA ILE A 47 -26.23 12.10 -10.18
C ILE A 47 -26.52 11.76 -8.72
N GLY A 48 -25.77 12.33 -7.79
CA GLY A 48 -25.98 12.19 -6.36
C GLY A 48 -27.02 13.17 -5.79
N GLN A 49 -27.62 14.04 -6.60
CA GLN A 49 -28.63 14.98 -6.10
C GLN A 49 -29.91 14.24 -5.71
N LEU A 50 -30.51 14.63 -4.57
CA LEU A 50 -31.66 13.93 -3.99
C LEU A 50 -32.84 13.80 -4.97
N TRP A 51 -33.04 14.81 -5.82
CA TRP A 51 -34.09 14.81 -6.84
C TRP A 51 -33.81 13.86 -8.01
N VAL A 52 -32.58 13.39 -8.21
CA VAL A 52 -32.23 12.30 -9.15
C VAL A 52 -32.32 10.95 -8.45
N VAL A 53 -31.86 10.86 -7.20
CA VAL A 53 -31.85 9.64 -6.40
C VAL A 53 -33.27 9.12 -6.15
N ILE A 54 -34.23 9.99 -5.79
CA ILE A 54 -35.61 9.58 -5.48
C ILE A 54 -36.31 8.95 -6.70
N PRO A 55 -36.33 9.57 -7.90
CA PRO A 55 -36.88 8.94 -9.09
C PRO A 55 -36.18 7.64 -9.46
N LEU A 56 -34.85 7.58 -9.37
CA LEU A 56 -34.12 6.33 -9.63
C LEU A 56 -34.50 5.23 -8.65
N ALA A 57 -34.73 5.55 -7.38
CA ALA A 57 -35.22 4.60 -6.39
C ALA A 57 -36.61 4.07 -6.75
N LEU A 58 -37.52 4.96 -7.18
CA LEU A 58 -38.87 4.58 -7.61
C LEU A 58 -38.84 3.72 -8.88
N ILE A 59 -37.98 4.02 -9.84
CA ILE A 59 -37.86 3.21 -11.06
C ILE A 59 -37.17 1.88 -10.76
N ALA A 60 -36.21 1.83 -9.83
CA ALA A 60 -35.59 0.58 -9.40
C ALA A 60 -36.58 -0.34 -8.67
N THR A 61 -37.52 0.22 -7.88
CA THR A 61 -38.57 -0.61 -7.25
C THR A 61 -39.61 -1.09 -8.25
N THR A 62 -39.95 -0.31 -9.28
CA THR A 62 -40.81 -0.79 -10.37
C THR A 62 -40.11 -1.83 -11.23
N GLU A 63 -38.80 -1.70 -11.50
CA GLU A 63 -37.97 -2.72 -12.17
C GLU A 63 -38.03 -4.07 -11.42
N TRP A 64 -38.07 -4.04 -10.09
CA TRP A 64 -38.28 -5.23 -9.26
C TRP A 64 -39.71 -5.77 -9.33
N GLY A 65 -40.71 -4.90 -9.31
CA GLY A 65 -42.12 -5.31 -9.36
C GLY A 65 -42.53 -5.91 -10.71
N LEU A 66 -41.99 -5.39 -11.81
CA LEU A 66 -42.23 -5.88 -13.17
C LEU A 66 -41.67 -7.29 -13.37
N ASP A 67 -40.68 -7.70 -12.60
CA ASP A 67 -40.09 -9.04 -12.69
C ASP A 67 -40.97 -10.16 -12.13
N LEU A 68 -41.97 -9.81 -11.33
CA LEU A 68 -42.88 -10.76 -10.69
C LEU A 68 -43.92 -11.33 -11.67
N HIS A 69 -44.20 -10.65 -12.78
CA HIS A 69 -45.18 -11.08 -13.78
C HIS A 69 -44.48 -11.54 -15.07
N MET A 70 -44.96 -12.63 -15.68
CA MET A 70 -44.35 -13.22 -16.87
C MET A 70 -44.44 -12.29 -18.09
N ASP A 71 -45.62 -11.71 -18.34
CA ASP A 71 -45.89 -10.89 -19.53
C ASP A 71 -45.02 -9.62 -19.59
N THR A 72 -44.64 -9.08 -18.43
CA THR A 72 -43.81 -7.87 -18.34
C THR A 72 -42.32 -8.16 -18.54
N ARG A 73 -41.87 -9.41 -18.38
CA ARG A 73 -40.46 -9.79 -18.55
C ARG A 73 -39.98 -9.60 -19.98
N ASP A 74 -40.81 -9.91 -20.97
CA ASP A 74 -40.42 -9.76 -22.38
C ASP A 74 -40.30 -8.29 -22.79
N ILE A 75 -41.22 -7.44 -22.29
CA ILE A 75 -41.13 -5.98 -22.45
C ILE A 75 -39.84 -5.47 -21.82
N GLN A 76 -39.52 -5.95 -20.61
CA GLN A 76 -38.32 -5.55 -19.89
C GLN A 76 -37.04 -6.02 -20.57
N ARG A 77 -37.00 -7.22 -21.16
CA ARG A 77 -35.84 -7.74 -21.95
C ARG A 77 -35.56 -6.87 -23.17
N GLN A 78 -36.60 -6.48 -23.91
CA GLN A 78 -36.46 -5.59 -25.07
C GLN A 78 -35.99 -4.20 -24.64
N TYR A 79 -36.58 -3.66 -23.57
CA TYR A 79 -36.25 -2.35 -23.04
C TYR A 79 -34.84 -2.27 -22.46
N SER A 80 -34.42 -3.27 -21.67
CA SER A 80 -33.12 -3.28 -20.99
C SER A 80 -31.95 -3.24 -21.97
N ARG A 81 -32.09 -3.82 -23.16
CA ARG A 81 -31.03 -3.83 -24.20
C ARG A 81 -30.64 -2.42 -24.66
N TYR A 82 -31.60 -1.50 -24.70
CA TYR A 82 -31.36 -0.13 -25.14
C TYR A 82 -31.12 0.83 -23.98
N VAL A 83 -31.78 0.57 -22.85
CA VAL A 83 -31.74 1.50 -21.71
C VAL A 83 -30.53 1.27 -20.82
N ALA A 84 -30.02 0.03 -20.71
CA ALA A 84 -28.80 -0.23 -19.94
C ALA A 84 -27.57 0.53 -20.45
N PRO A 85 -27.25 0.57 -21.77
CA PRO A 85 -26.14 1.34 -22.28
C PRO A 85 -26.32 2.85 -22.10
N LEU A 86 -27.54 3.36 -22.27
CA LEU A 86 -27.86 4.78 -22.08
C LEU A 86 -27.69 5.21 -20.62
N LEU A 87 -28.18 4.40 -19.68
CA LEU A 87 -28.00 4.65 -18.26
C LEU A 87 -26.55 4.49 -17.84
N ALA A 88 -25.84 3.47 -18.32
CA ALA A 88 -24.41 3.32 -18.06
C ALA A 88 -23.64 4.56 -18.54
N PHE A 89 -23.90 5.01 -19.77
CA PHE A 89 -23.30 6.23 -20.33
C PHE A 89 -23.62 7.47 -19.50
N GLY A 90 -24.91 7.69 -19.18
CA GLY A 90 -25.36 8.85 -18.42
C GLY A 90 -24.79 8.87 -17.00
N VAL A 91 -24.74 7.71 -16.34
CA VAL A 91 -24.19 7.57 -14.98
C VAL A 91 -22.70 7.84 -14.97
N THR A 92 -21.93 7.29 -15.91
CA THR A 92 -20.49 7.54 -15.98
C THR A 92 -20.16 8.96 -16.41
N MET A 93 -20.97 9.57 -17.29
CA MET A 93 -20.84 10.98 -17.63
C MET A 93 -21.12 11.87 -16.41
N GLY A 94 -22.18 11.57 -15.64
CA GLY A 94 -22.55 12.31 -14.43
C GLY A 94 -21.63 12.08 -13.23
N TYR A 95 -20.85 11.00 -13.24
CA TYR A 95 -19.85 10.70 -12.20
C TYR A 95 -18.60 11.59 -12.33
N ILE A 96 -18.25 12.00 -13.54
CA ILE A 96 -17.07 12.84 -13.80
C ILE A 96 -17.53 14.29 -13.80
N ASP A 97 -17.76 14.82 -12.61
CA ASP A 97 -18.12 16.23 -12.40
C ASP A 97 -16.88 17.16 -12.51
N ALA A 98 -17.09 18.48 -12.53
CA ALA A 98 -16.06 19.51 -12.73
C ALA A 98 -14.84 19.38 -11.79
N GLU A 99 -15.02 18.84 -10.58
CA GLU A 99 -13.92 18.60 -9.63
C GLU A 99 -13.04 17.40 -10.06
N SER A 100 -13.63 16.40 -10.72
CA SER A 100 -12.90 15.32 -11.37
C SER A 100 -12.14 15.82 -12.60
N ASN A 101 -12.64 16.85 -13.29
CA ASN A 101 -11.90 17.49 -14.39
C ASN A 101 -10.63 18.17 -13.91
N ALA A 102 -10.62 18.80 -12.72
CA ALA A 102 -9.42 19.39 -12.14
C ALA A 102 -8.34 18.32 -11.83
N THR A 103 -8.73 17.14 -11.34
CA THR A 103 -7.79 16.04 -11.11
C THR A 103 -7.33 15.36 -12.40
N LEU A 104 -8.21 15.26 -13.41
CA LEU A 104 -7.84 14.78 -14.75
C LEU A 104 -6.90 15.76 -15.47
N GLN A 105 -7.07 17.08 -15.30
CA GLN A 105 -6.17 18.11 -15.84
C GLN A 105 -4.78 18.04 -15.19
N MET A 106 -4.70 17.87 -13.86
CA MET A 106 -3.41 17.63 -13.19
C MET A 106 -2.71 16.40 -13.77
N LEU A 107 -3.46 15.36 -14.12
CA LEU A 107 -2.90 14.12 -14.64
C LEU A 107 -2.52 14.20 -16.12
N ALA A 108 -3.31 14.89 -16.94
CA ALA A 108 -3.00 15.19 -18.33
C ALA A 108 -1.66 15.91 -18.47
N SER A 109 -1.32 16.78 -17.51
CA SER A 109 -0.01 17.45 -17.47
C SER A 109 1.18 16.51 -17.16
N THR A 110 0.94 15.31 -16.61
CA THR A 110 1.99 14.34 -16.23
C THR A 110 2.28 13.28 -17.29
N VAL A 111 1.42 13.13 -18.31
CA VAL A 111 1.59 12.13 -19.37
C VAL A 111 2.01 12.81 -20.67
N PRO A 112 3.31 12.78 -21.03
CA PRO A 112 3.85 13.56 -22.15
C PRO A 112 3.28 13.16 -23.52
N VAL A 113 2.72 11.95 -23.64
CA VAL A 113 2.08 11.46 -24.88
C VAL A 113 0.70 12.11 -25.12
N LEU A 114 0.01 12.57 -24.07
CA LEU A 114 -1.28 13.25 -24.20
C LEU A 114 -1.13 14.78 -24.26
N ALA A 115 0.03 15.32 -23.84
CA ALA A 115 0.28 16.76 -23.76
C ALA A 115 0.49 17.44 -25.12
N GLN A 116 0.68 16.69 -26.22
CA GLN A 116 1.04 17.27 -27.52
C GLN A 116 -0.14 17.56 -28.45
N SER A 117 -1.37 17.12 -28.15
CA SER A 117 -2.43 17.10 -29.18
C SER A 117 -3.68 17.95 -28.94
N THR A 118 -3.91 18.57 -27.78
CA THR A 118 -5.15 19.35 -27.56
C THR A 118 -5.04 20.26 -26.34
N ASP A 119 -5.76 21.39 -26.37
CA ASP A 119 -6.00 22.26 -25.21
C ASP A 119 -6.36 21.44 -23.96
N ALA A 120 -5.88 21.88 -22.79
CA ALA A 120 -5.99 21.15 -21.52
C ALA A 120 -7.44 20.75 -21.14
N ASP A 121 -8.43 21.48 -21.66
CA ASP A 121 -9.85 21.19 -21.47
C ASP A 121 -10.36 20.02 -22.34
N GLY A 122 -9.73 19.76 -23.49
CA GLY A 122 -10.13 18.70 -24.42
C GLY A 122 -9.77 17.29 -23.97
N ILE A 123 -8.67 17.13 -23.21
CA ILE A 123 -8.18 15.80 -22.78
C ILE A 123 -9.07 15.21 -21.68
N GLY A 124 -9.52 16.03 -20.73
CA GLY A 124 -10.44 15.60 -19.66
C GLY A 124 -11.76 15.09 -20.24
N LEU A 125 -12.34 15.87 -21.16
CA LEU A 125 -13.58 15.50 -21.86
C LEU A 125 -13.39 14.23 -22.70
N ALA A 126 -12.29 14.09 -23.44
CA ALA A 126 -12.02 12.91 -24.25
C ALA A 126 -11.90 11.62 -23.42
N LEU A 127 -11.23 11.70 -22.25
CA LEU A 127 -11.13 10.57 -21.32
C LEU A 127 -12.48 10.24 -20.68
N GLN A 128 -13.27 11.25 -20.31
CA GLN A 128 -14.62 11.08 -19.75
C GLN A 128 -15.58 10.44 -20.74
N VAL A 129 -15.62 10.95 -21.97
CA VAL A 129 -16.42 10.38 -23.07
C VAL A 129 -15.91 8.98 -23.40
N GLY A 130 -14.60 8.77 -23.46
CA GLY A 130 -14.01 7.45 -23.71
C GLY A 130 -14.40 6.42 -22.65
N ALA A 131 -14.33 6.77 -21.36
CA ALA A 131 -14.76 5.91 -20.27
C ALA A 131 -16.27 5.60 -20.34
N SER A 132 -17.08 6.61 -20.66
CA SER A 132 -18.54 6.46 -20.74
C SER A 132 -18.98 5.63 -21.93
N VAL A 133 -18.37 5.83 -23.10
CA VAL A 133 -18.58 4.99 -24.29
C VAL A 133 -18.15 3.56 -24.01
N THR A 134 -17.02 3.36 -23.32
CA THR A 134 -16.55 2.02 -22.94
C THR A 134 -17.54 1.33 -22.00
N ALA A 135 -18.03 2.02 -20.97
CA ALA A 135 -19.02 1.49 -20.04
C ALA A 135 -20.34 1.12 -20.75
N ALA A 136 -20.83 1.99 -21.64
CA ALA A 136 -22.01 1.74 -22.45
C ALA A 136 -21.82 0.55 -23.40
N GLY A 137 -20.65 0.44 -24.03
CA GLY A 137 -20.29 -0.67 -24.91
C GLY A 137 -20.24 -2.01 -24.17
N VAL A 138 -19.65 -2.03 -22.98
CA VAL A 138 -19.64 -3.23 -22.12
C VAL A 138 -21.06 -3.60 -21.67
N ALA A 139 -21.87 -2.63 -21.22
CA ALA A 139 -23.25 -2.87 -20.81
C ALA A 139 -24.10 -3.41 -21.98
N TRP A 140 -23.94 -2.87 -23.19
CA TRP A 140 -24.61 -3.35 -24.40
C TRP A 140 -24.18 -4.78 -24.75
N PHE A 141 -22.87 -5.06 -24.71
CA PHE A 141 -22.34 -6.38 -25.00
C PHE A 141 -22.84 -7.43 -24.01
N VAL A 142 -22.73 -7.16 -22.71
CA VAL A 142 -23.20 -8.07 -21.64
C VAL A 142 -24.71 -8.26 -21.74
N GLY A 143 -25.48 -7.19 -21.93
CA GLY A 143 -26.92 -7.27 -22.12
C GLY A 143 -27.30 -8.07 -23.36
N GLY A 144 -26.54 -7.95 -24.45
CA GLY A 144 -26.71 -8.73 -25.67
C GLY A 144 -26.47 -10.22 -25.48
N VAL A 145 -25.35 -10.59 -24.83
CA VAL A 145 -25.03 -11.99 -24.49
C VAL A 145 -26.11 -12.58 -23.59
N ARG A 146 -26.53 -11.86 -22.54
CA ARG A 146 -27.61 -12.27 -21.65
C ARG A 146 -28.92 -12.47 -22.39
N ASN A 147 -29.32 -11.51 -23.23
CA ASN A 147 -30.56 -11.60 -23.97
C ASN A 147 -30.55 -12.80 -24.93
N SER A 148 -29.43 -13.05 -25.63
CA SER A 148 -29.28 -14.21 -26.50
C SER A 148 -29.40 -15.54 -25.75
N LEU A 149 -28.85 -15.60 -24.52
CA LEU A 149 -28.97 -16.79 -23.67
C LEU A 149 -30.43 -16.98 -23.21
N LEU A 150 -31.09 -15.92 -22.75
CA LEU A 150 -32.47 -15.97 -22.29
C LEU A 150 -33.46 -16.30 -23.41
N THR A 151 -33.27 -15.78 -24.63
CA THR A 151 -34.11 -16.15 -25.77
C THR A 151 -33.93 -17.62 -26.13
N THR A 152 -32.69 -18.13 -26.11
CA THR A 152 -32.43 -19.56 -26.36
C THR A 152 -33.12 -20.44 -25.31
N ILE A 153 -33.12 -20.03 -24.04
CA ILE A 153 -33.82 -20.74 -22.97
C ILE A 153 -35.34 -20.64 -23.12
N ALA A 154 -35.84 -19.47 -23.50
CA ALA A 154 -37.27 -19.28 -23.74
C ALA A 154 -37.80 -20.14 -24.90
N ASP A 155 -37.00 -20.34 -25.96
CA ASP A 155 -37.34 -21.24 -27.05
C ASP A 155 -37.36 -22.71 -26.62
N MET A 156 -36.60 -23.08 -25.58
CA MET A 156 -36.55 -24.44 -25.03
C MET A 156 -37.67 -24.73 -24.02
N ASP A 157 -38.17 -23.70 -23.32
CA ASP A 157 -39.21 -23.82 -22.27
C ASP A 157 -40.19 -22.64 -22.38
N GLN A 158 -41.03 -22.68 -23.42
CA GLN A 158 -41.91 -21.59 -23.84
C GLN A 158 -42.97 -21.23 -22.76
N ASP A 159 -43.43 -22.23 -22.01
CA ASP A 159 -44.46 -22.08 -20.98
C ASP A 159 -43.88 -22.05 -19.54
N ASP A 160 -42.55 -21.97 -19.38
CA ASP A 160 -41.82 -22.10 -18.10
C ASP A 160 -42.23 -23.35 -17.30
N THR A 161 -42.59 -24.44 -18.00
CA THR A 161 -43.05 -25.70 -17.40
C THR A 161 -41.96 -26.41 -16.61
N LEU A 162 -40.70 -26.23 -17.01
CA LEU A 162 -39.53 -26.73 -16.28
C LEU A 162 -39.08 -25.74 -15.18
N GLY A 163 -39.62 -24.52 -15.17
CA GLY A 163 -39.30 -23.47 -14.20
C GLY A 163 -37.90 -22.88 -14.36
N ILE A 164 -37.23 -23.10 -15.50
CA ILE A 164 -35.84 -22.68 -15.71
C ILE A 164 -35.75 -21.15 -15.74
N GLN A 165 -36.73 -20.47 -16.33
CA GLN A 165 -36.73 -19.00 -16.40
C GLN A 165 -36.98 -18.39 -15.01
N SER A 166 -37.89 -19.00 -14.25
CA SER A 166 -38.13 -18.64 -12.85
C SER A 166 -36.87 -18.79 -11.97
N LEU A 167 -36.14 -19.91 -12.11
CA LEU A 167 -34.89 -20.15 -11.39
C LEU A 167 -33.80 -19.12 -11.71
N ILE A 168 -33.65 -18.73 -12.98
CA ILE A 168 -32.67 -17.71 -13.39
C ILE A 168 -33.05 -16.35 -12.82
N SER A 169 -34.31 -15.92 -12.93
CA SER A 169 -34.78 -14.66 -12.34
C SER A 169 -34.58 -14.64 -10.82
N TRP A 170 -34.88 -15.75 -10.14
CA TRP A 170 -34.63 -15.89 -8.70
C TRP A 170 -33.14 -15.78 -8.35
N THR A 171 -32.26 -16.41 -9.15
CA THR A 171 -30.81 -16.34 -8.95
C THR A 171 -30.28 -14.92 -9.16
N GLU A 172 -30.77 -14.20 -10.17
CA GLU A 172 -30.42 -12.80 -10.40
C GLU A 172 -30.88 -11.90 -9.24
N ASN A 173 -32.09 -12.12 -8.73
CA ASN A 173 -32.60 -11.39 -7.57
C ASN A 173 -31.77 -11.66 -6.31
N ILE A 174 -31.39 -12.91 -6.07
CA ILE A 174 -30.48 -13.26 -4.97
C ILE A 174 -29.13 -12.59 -5.14
N PHE A 175 -28.57 -12.60 -6.34
CA PHE A 175 -27.27 -11.97 -6.58
C PHE A 175 -27.31 -10.48 -6.24
N VAL A 176 -28.37 -9.76 -6.61
CA VAL A 176 -28.56 -8.35 -6.28
C VAL A 176 -28.73 -8.14 -4.77
N VAL A 177 -29.58 -8.92 -4.11
CA VAL A 177 -29.82 -8.81 -2.66
C VAL A 177 -28.56 -9.14 -1.87
N VAL A 178 -27.90 -10.25 -2.19
CA VAL A 178 -26.64 -10.66 -1.56
C VAL A 178 -25.56 -9.62 -1.82
N GLY A 179 -25.46 -9.11 -3.05
CA GLY A 179 -24.54 -8.02 -3.39
C GLY A 179 -24.77 -6.78 -2.53
N LEU A 180 -26.03 -6.38 -2.33
CA LEU A 180 -26.39 -5.26 -1.45
C LEU A 180 -26.06 -5.54 0.02
N ILE A 181 -26.41 -6.73 0.54
CA ILE A 181 -26.07 -7.14 1.91
C ILE A 181 -24.55 -7.13 2.09
N VAL A 182 -23.79 -7.70 1.16
CA VAL A 182 -22.33 -7.69 1.19
C VAL A 182 -21.81 -6.26 1.17
N PHE A 183 -22.34 -5.37 0.33
CA PHE A 183 -21.94 -3.97 0.29
C PHE A 183 -22.11 -3.27 1.65
N PHE A 184 -23.20 -3.54 2.37
CA PHE A 184 -23.43 -3.00 3.71
C PHE A 184 -22.65 -3.73 4.81
N VAL A 185 -22.51 -5.05 4.75
CA VAL A 185 -21.90 -5.88 5.81
C VAL A 185 -20.37 -5.90 5.74
N LEU A 186 -19.80 -5.90 4.54
CA LEU A 186 -18.36 -5.94 4.30
C LEU A 186 -17.57 -4.83 5.01
N PRO A 187 -17.99 -3.54 5.04
CA PRO A 187 -17.28 -2.53 5.82
C PRO A 187 -17.24 -2.88 7.32
N PHE A 188 -18.34 -3.37 7.90
CA PHE A 188 -18.35 -3.80 9.31
C PHE A 188 -17.45 -5.01 9.57
N VAL A 189 -17.47 -6.00 8.67
CA VAL A 189 -16.56 -7.15 8.74
C VAL A 189 -15.10 -6.68 8.65
N SER A 190 -14.78 -5.72 7.76
CA SER A 190 -13.43 -5.17 7.64
C SER A 190 -12.98 -4.45 8.91
N ILE A 191 -13.86 -3.67 9.54
CA ILE A 191 -13.59 -2.99 10.82
C ILE A 191 -13.36 -4.03 11.92
N LEU A 192 -14.20 -5.05 11.99
CA LEU A 192 -14.06 -6.15 12.95
C LEU A 192 -12.71 -6.86 12.79
N LEU A 193 -12.34 -7.23 11.55
CA LEU A 193 -11.05 -7.85 11.25
C LEU A 193 -9.88 -6.94 11.62
N PHE A 194 -9.98 -5.63 11.34
CA PHE A 194 -8.96 -4.66 11.75
C PHE A 194 -8.81 -4.60 13.28
N LEU A 195 -9.91 -4.54 14.02
CA LEU A 195 -9.92 -4.53 15.49
C LEU A 195 -9.32 -5.81 16.06
N LEU A 196 -9.70 -6.97 15.53
CA LEU A 196 -9.14 -8.27 15.93
C LEU A 196 -7.63 -8.34 15.66
N THR A 197 -7.19 -7.85 14.50
CA THR A 197 -5.77 -7.83 14.13
C THR A 197 -4.98 -6.89 15.04
N TRP A 198 -5.50 -5.69 15.29
CA TRP A 198 -4.90 -4.72 16.22
C TRP A 198 -4.81 -5.29 17.65
N LEU A 199 -5.88 -5.90 18.15
CA LEU A 199 -5.91 -6.57 19.44
C LEU A 199 -4.88 -7.70 19.52
N ALA A 200 -4.79 -8.54 18.48
CA ALA A 200 -3.80 -9.61 18.40
C ALA A 200 -2.36 -9.06 18.48
N PHE A 201 -2.04 -8.00 17.74
CA PHE A 201 -0.74 -7.34 17.82
C PHE A 201 -0.46 -6.75 19.21
N PHE A 202 -1.46 -6.12 19.83
CA PHE A 202 -1.34 -5.56 21.19
C PHE A 202 -1.06 -6.66 22.23
N LEU A 203 -1.83 -7.76 22.20
CA LEU A 203 -1.62 -8.90 23.09
C LEU A 203 -0.27 -9.57 22.84
N MET A 204 0.15 -9.70 21.58
CA MET A 204 1.45 -10.25 21.21
C MET A 204 2.60 -9.39 21.76
N GLN A 205 2.51 -8.06 21.67
CA GLN A 205 3.51 -7.15 22.24
C GLN A 205 3.61 -7.32 23.76
N ARG A 206 2.47 -7.31 24.46
CA ARG A 206 2.41 -7.50 25.92
C ARG A 206 2.97 -8.85 26.33
N TYR A 207 2.65 -9.90 25.59
CA TYR A 207 3.15 -11.25 25.85
C TYR A 207 4.67 -11.35 25.67
N VAL A 208 5.22 -10.75 24.61
CA VAL A 208 6.68 -10.73 24.37
C VAL A 208 7.40 -9.95 25.47
N GLU A 209 6.88 -8.80 25.89
CA GLU A 209 7.46 -8.03 27.01
C GLU A 209 7.42 -8.79 28.33
N HIS A 210 6.30 -9.48 28.60
CA HIS A 210 6.16 -10.29 29.81
C HIS A 210 7.15 -11.46 29.82
N ARG A 211 7.25 -12.20 28.70
CA ARG A 211 8.24 -13.28 28.56
C ARG A 211 9.68 -12.79 28.63
N GLU A 212 9.95 -11.59 28.12
CA GLU A 212 11.28 -10.99 28.20
C GLU A 212 11.69 -10.73 29.65
N LYS A 213 10.79 -10.19 30.48
CA LYS A 213 11.03 -10.00 31.92
C LYS A 213 11.26 -11.32 32.66
N GLN A 214 10.47 -12.35 32.35
CA GLN A 214 10.64 -13.69 32.93
C GLN A 214 11.95 -14.38 32.51
N SER A 215 12.51 -14.01 31.36
CA SER A 215 13.73 -14.61 30.82
C SER A 215 15.04 -14.01 31.37
N MET A 216 14.94 -13.03 32.28
CA MET A 216 16.13 -12.44 32.91
C MET A 216 16.85 -13.47 33.77
N VAL A 217 18.18 -13.40 33.77
CA VAL A 217 19.06 -14.30 34.53
C VAL A 217 19.88 -13.48 35.53
N PRO A 218 20.18 -14.00 36.73
CA PRO A 218 21.03 -13.30 37.68
C PRO A 218 22.49 -13.26 37.17
N CYS A 219 23.16 -12.13 37.40
CA CYS A 219 24.59 -12.01 37.12
C CYS A 219 25.41 -12.89 38.09
N SER A 220 26.43 -13.59 37.58
CA SER A 220 27.31 -14.45 38.39
C SER A 220 28.07 -13.71 39.49
N ASN A 221 28.35 -12.41 39.30
CA ASN A 221 29.09 -11.59 40.27
C ASN A 221 28.17 -10.81 41.22
N CYS A 222 27.28 -9.97 40.68
CA CYS A 222 26.47 -9.05 41.50
C CYS A 222 25.02 -9.49 41.74
N GLN A 223 24.60 -10.66 41.23
CA GLN A 223 23.24 -11.24 41.33
C GLN A 223 22.09 -10.36 40.79
N THR A 224 22.38 -9.18 40.24
CA THR A 224 21.37 -8.35 39.57
C THR A 224 20.83 -9.04 38.33
N SER A 225 19.51 -8.92 38.11
CA SER A 225 18.85 -9.47 36.92
C SER A 225 19.35 -8.78 35.65
N MET A 226 19.91 -9.57 34.73
CA MET A 226 20.40 -9.11 33.43
C MET A 226 19.73 -9.88 32.29
N PHE A 227 19.72 -9.29 31.10
CA PHE A 227 19.25 -10.00 29.91
C PHE A 227 20.22 -11.14 29.57
N PRO A 228 19.72 -12.34 29.24
CA PRO A 228 20.58 -13.47 28.94
C PRO A 228 21.41 -13.29 27.66
N SER A 229 20.99 -12.40 26.76
CA SER A 229 21.73 -12.03 25.55
C SER A 229 22.73 -10.89 25.76
N ALA A 230 22.83 -10.33 26.96
CA ALA A 230 23.82 -9.30 27.29
C ALA A 230 25.23 -9.91 27.33
N THR A 231 26.19 -9.20 26.76
CA THR A 231 27.61 -9.59 26.77
C THR A 231 28.30 -9.12 28.04
N ILE A 232 27.82 -8.03 28.66
CA ILE A 232 28.34 -7.48 29.92
C ILE A 232 27.17 -7.10 30.83
N CYS A 233 27.33 -7.31 32.13
CA CYS A 233 26.36 -6.85 33.13
C CYS A 233 26.31 -5.33 33.20
N ALA A 234 25.11 -4.75 33.15
CA ALA A 234 24.93 -3.31 33.22
C ALA A 234 25.24 -2.69 34.60
N ALA A 235 25.15 -3.50 35.67
CA ALA A 235 25.35 -3.02 37.04
C ALA A 235 26.83 -3.07 37.47
N CYS A 236 27.51 -4.21 37.27
CA CYS A 236 28.88 -4.41 37.74
C CYS A 236 29.95 -4.42 36.64
N GLY A 237 29.57 -4.35 35.36
CA GLY A 237 30.53 -4.35 34.25
C GLY A 237 31.26 -5.68 33.99
N GLN A 238 30.92 -6.76 34.70
CA GLN A 238 31.52 -8.08 34.47
C GLN A 238 31.01 -8.70 33.16
N PRO A 239 31.87 -9.32 32.33
CA PRO A 239 31.46 -10.06 31.15
C PRO A 239 30.59 -11.27 31.52
N ASN A 240 29.56 -11.50 30.71
CA ASN A 240 28.73 -12.69 30.81
C ASN A 240 29.51 -13.89 30.26
N ALA A 241 29.61 -14.96 31.06
CA ALA A 241 30.33 -16.18 30.69
C ALA A 241 29.69 -16.90 29.49
N ALA A 242 28.35 -16.87 29.37
CA ALA A 242 27.61 -17.60 28.35
C ALA A 242 26.44 -16.77 27.78
N PRO A 243 26.72 -15.73 26.97
CA PRO A 243 25.68 -14.91 26.38
C PRO A 243 24.84 -15.74 25.38
N ARG A 244 23.51 -15.66 25.49
CA ARG A 244 22.56 -16.38 24.63
C ARG A 244 22.39 -15.68 23.28
N GLN A 245 22.30 -16.45 22.20
CA GLN A 245 22.07 -15.92 20.85
C GLN A 245 20.75 -15.16 20.74
N VAL A 246 20.70 -14.17 19.85
CA VAL A 246 19.51 -13.35 19.63
C VAL A 246 18.71 -13.91 18.45
N GLY A 247 17.44 -14.22 18.68
CA GLY A 247 16.51 -14.67 17.65
C GLY A 247 16.06 -13.56 16.69
N MET A 248 15.30 -13.93 15.68
CA MET A 248 14.78 -13.01 14.67
C MET A 248 13.92 -11.87 15.25
N PHE A 249 13.27 -12.08 16.39
CA PHE A 249 12.46 -11.06 17.06
C PHE A 249 13.14 -10.44 18.28
N GLY A 250 14.46 -10.58 18.40
CA GLY A 250 15.20 -10.06 19.56
C GLY A 250 15.03 -10.90 20.84
N GLN A 251 14.45 -12.10 20.75
CA GLN A 251 14.27 -13.03 21.87
C GLN A 251 15.55 -13.84 22.11
N PRO A 252 15.89 -14.19 23.36
CA PRO A 252 17.04 -15.04 23.63
C PRO A 252 16.78 -16.49 23.21
N ARG A 253 17.69 -17.07 22.42
CA ARG A 253 17.70 -18.50 22.07
C ARG A 253 18.41 -19.32 23.15
N LYS A 254 18.13 -20.62 23.23
CA LYS A 254 18.81 -21.52 24.18
C LYS A 254 20.32 -21.67 23.88
N ALA A 255 20.71 -21.52 22.62
CA ALA A 255 22.10 -21.65 22.19
C ALA A 255 22.96 -20.48 22.69
N VAL A 256 24.19 -20.81 23.12
CA VAL A 256 25.22 -19.82 23.48
C VAL A 256 25.79 -19.19 22.21
N ALA A 257 26.07 -17.90 22.25
CA ALA A 257 26.71 -17.18 21.17
C ALA A 257 28.21 -17.49 21.18
N THR A 258 28.70 -18.08 20.09
CA THR A 258 30.11 -18.40 19.88
C THR A 258 30.91 -17.17 19.43
N ASP A 259 30.29 -16.29 18.64
CA ASP A 259 30.92 -15.08 18.13
C ASP A 259 30.24 -13.82 18.71
N ARG A 260 31.02 -13.06 19.49
CA ARG A 260 30.59 -11.83 20.15
C ARG A 260 30.36 -10.70 19.17
N GLU A 261 31.12 -10.64 18.07
CA GLU A 261 30.97 -9.58 17.07
C GLU A 261 29.65 -9.75 16.31
N THR A 262 29.36 -10.92 15.75
CA THR A 262 28.04 -11.14 15.11
C THR A 262 26.88 -10.93 16.07
N GLN A 263 27.01 -11.31 17.35
CA GLN A 263 26.00 -11.03 18.36
C GLN A 263 25.78 -9.52 18.58
N ARG A 264 26.86 -8.73 18.65
CA ARG A 264 26.80 -7.27 18.77
C ARG A 264 25.96 -6.66 17.65
N PHE A 265 26.21 -7.05 16.40
CA PHE A 265 25.44 -6.55 15.25
C PHE A 265 24.00 -7.04 15.24
N GLN A 266 23.72 -8.25 15.74
CA GLN A 266 22.35 -8.74 15.89
C GLN A 266 21.57 -7.95 16.95
N LEU A 267 22.21 -7.57 18.07
CA LEU A 267 21.59 -6.72 19.08
C LEU A 267 21.24 -5.34 18.52
N ILE A 268 22.20 -4.71 17.82
CA ILE A 268 21.99 -3.41 17.14
C ILE A 268 20.86 -3.53 16.10
N ALA A 269 20.87 -4.54 15.24
CA ALA A 269 19.82 -4.74 14.24
C ALA A 269 18.40 -4.89 14.85
N ARG A 270 18.29 -5.23 16.14
CA ARG A 270 17.04 -5.36 16.88
C ARG A 270 16.79 -4.23 17.88
N LYS A 271 17.47 -3.08 17.69
CA LYS A 271 17.33 -1.87 18.52
C LYS A 271 17.63 -2.13 20.01
N ARG A 272 18.62 -2.98 20.29
CA ARG A 272 19.12 -3.27 21.63
C ARG A 272 20.54 -2.75 21.79
N CYS A 273 20.90 -2.44 23.03
CA CYS A 273 22.26 -2.07 23.36
C CYS A 273 23.22 -3.22 23.00
N PRO A 274 24.35 -2.94 22.32
CA PRO A 274 25.34 -3.96 21.96
C PRO A 274 25.97 -4.67 23.16
N VAL A 275 25.89 -4.08 24.36
CA VAL A 275 26.57 -4.54 25.57
C VAL A 275 25.58 -5.17 26.56
N CYS A 276 24.63 -4.38 27.08
CA CYS A 276 23.68 -4.86 28.09
C CYS A 276 22.38 -5.44 27.53
N ALA A 277 22.19 -5.44 26.20
CA ALA A 277 20.99 -5.91 25.50
C ALA A 277 19.66 -5.21 25.88
N THR A 278 19.69 -4.13 26.66
CA THR A 278 18.53 -3.28 26.95
C THR A 278 17.96 -2.67 25.67
N ARG A 279 16.63 -2.62 25.53
CA ARG A 279 15.95 -1.97 24.40
C ARG A 279 16.20 -0.47 24.40
N LEU A 280 16.51 0.08 23.23
CA LEU A 280 16.71 1.52 23.03
C LEU A 280 15.41 2.16 22.54
N LYS A 281 14.95 3.21 23.22
CA LYS A 281 13.64 3.84 22.92
C LYS A 281 13.73 4.92 21.84
N GLU A 282 14.79 5.70 21.86
CA GLU A 282 14.99 6.85 20.97
C GLU A 282 15.16 6.43 19.50
N LYS A 283 14.94 7.36 18.58
CA LYS A 283 15.26 7.20 17.15
C LYS A 283 16.45 8.10 16.86
N GLY A 284 17.50 7.55 16.26
CA GLY A 284 18.75 8.27 16.01
C GLY A 284 19.93 7.32 15.98
N ILE A 285 20.97 7.61 15.22
CA ILE A 285 22.09 6.67 15.06
C ILE A 285 22.90 6.59 16.35
N GLN A 286 23.31 7.73 16.90
CA GLN A 286 24.05 7.80 18.14
C GLN A 286 23.07 7.94 19.32
N GLN A 287 22.86 6.85 20.05
CA GLN A 287 22.00 6.83 21.23
C GLN A 287 22.78 6.32 22.42
N ARG A 288 22.62 6.96 23.56
CA ARG A 288 23.19 6.48 24.81
C ARG A 288 22.25 5.46 25.44
N CYS A 289 22.77 4.29 25.80
CA CYS A 289 21.94 3.31 26.51
C CYS A 289 21.50 3.86 27.88
N PRO A 290 20.20 3.82 28.23
CA PRO A 290 19.71 4.35 29.51
C PRO A 290 20.20 3.54 30.73
N THR A 291 20.68 2.31 30.55
CA THR A 291 21.14 1.46 31.66
C THR A 291 22.65 1.47 31.83
N CYS A 292 23.41 1.17 30.77
CA CYS A 292 24.87 1.04 30.86
C CYS A 292 25.63 2.26 30.32
N GLY A 293 24.93 3.26 29.78
CA GLY A 293 25.56 4.47 29.25
C GLY A 293 26.38 4.30 27.97
N THR A 294 26.48 3.08 27.41
CA THR A 294 27.24 2.80 26.18
C THR A 294 26.54 3.39 24.96
N MET A 295 27.33 4.02 24.08
CA MET A 295 26.85 4.50 22.78
C MET A 295 26.67 3.36 21.78
N THR A 296 25.59 3.40 21.00
CA THR A 296 25.29 2.40 19.93
C THR A 296 26.36 2.36 18.84
N PHE A 297 26.66 3.52 18.27
CA PHE A 297 27.69 3.72 17.26
C PHE A 297 28.60 4.85 17.77
N ALA A 298 29.77 4.49 18.30
CA ALA A 298 30.72 5.47 18.83
C ALA A 298 31.50 6.17 17.70
N HIS A 299 31.73 5.47 16.58
CA HIS A 299 32.52 5.94 15.45
C HIS A 299 31.79 5.64 14.13
N GLY A 300 32.00 6.49 13.12
CA GLY A 300 31.44 6.31 11.78
C GLY A 300 31.85 4.98 11.13
N GLU A 301 33.03 4.46 11.46
CA GLU A 301 33.50 3.17 10.95
C GLU A 301 32.60 2.00 11.38
N GLN A 302 32.10 2.01 12.61
CA GLN A 302 31.17 0.96 13.11
C GLN A 302 29.85 0.98 12.36
N LEU A 303 29.39 2.18 11.96
CA LEU A 303 28.21 2.34 11.11
C LEU A 303 28.49 1.82 9.69
N GLY A 304 29.65 2.14 9.11
CA GLY A 304 30.07 1.63 7.80
C GLY A 304 30.13 0.10 7.75
N GLN A 305 30.72 -0.52 8.78
CA GLN A 305 30.75 -1.99 8.91
C GLN A 305 29.35 -2.59 9.04
N TYR A 306 28.44 -1.93 9.75
CA TYR A 306 27.04 -2.35 9.86
C TYR A 306 26.30 -2.27 8.52
N LEU A 307 26.45 -1.15 7.79
CA LEU A 307 25.84 -0.94 6.48
C LEU A 307 26.38 -1.93 5.43
N ALA A 308 27.69 -2.20 5.45
CA ALA A 308 28.31 -3.20 4.57
C ALA A 308 27.71 -4.60 4.79
N ARG A 309 27.47 -4.99 6.05
CA ARG A 309 26.79 -6.26 6.37
C ARG A 309 25.34 -6.27 5.91
N LEU A 310 24.64 -5.14 5.99
CA LEU A 310 23.26 -5.03 5.50
C LEU A 310 23.21 -5.15 3.96
N ARG A 311 24.14 -4.50 3.24
CA ARG A 311 24.28 -4.58 1.78
C ARG A 311 24.51 -6.02 1.30
N ARG A 312 25.30 -6.81 2.03
CA ARG A 312 25.50 -8.24 1.72
C ARG A 312 24.24 -9.10 1.87
N ARG A 313 23.25 -8.68 2.66
CA ARG A 313 21.95 -9.38 2.82
C ARG A 313 20.91 -8.96 1.79
N LEU A 314 21.09 -7.81 1.17
CA LEU A 314 20.19 -7.27 0.16
C LEU A 314 19.92 -8.25 -1.00
N PRO A 315 20.92 -8.83 -1.70
CA PRO A 315 20.63 -9.70 -2.85
C PRO A 315 19.86 -10.96 -2.45
N LYS A 316 20.17 -11.55 -1.29
CA LYS A 316 19.42 -12.71 -0.75
C LYS A 316 17.97 -12.34 -0.43
N THR A 317 17.75 -11.16 0.14
CA THR A 317 16.39 -10.70 0.48
C THR A 317 15.58 -10.39 -0.77
N LEU A 318 16.19 -9.77 -1.78
CA LEU A 318 15.56 -9.51 -3.07
C LEU A 318 15.22 -10.81 -3.82
N LEU A 319 16.12 -11.80 -3.81
CA LEU A 319 15.88 -13.08 -4.47
C LEU A 319 14.70 -13.84 -3.84
N ILE A 320 14.60 -13.84 -2.51
CA ILE A 320 13.44 -14.44 -1.81
C ILE A 320 12.16 -13.66 -2.09
N SER A 321 12.22 -12.32 -2.09
CA SER A 321 11.06 -11.47 -2.38
C SER A 321 10.58 -11.65 -3.83
N PHE A 322 11.53 -11.81 -4.77
CA PHE A 322 11.26 -12.16 -6.16
C PHE A 322 10.57 -13.53 -6.26
N GLY A 323 11.09 -14.54 -5.55
CA GLY A 323 10.45 -15.86 -5.49
C GLY A 323 9.01 -15.81 -4.97
N PHE A 324 8.74 -15.00 -3.94
CA PHE A 324 7.37 -14.76 -3.50
C PHE A 324 6.53 -14.07 -4.57
N SER A 325 7.05 -13.07 -5.27
CA SER A 325 6.30 -12.35 -6.33
C SER A 325 5.87 -13.22 -7.51
N CYS A 326 6.48 -14.40 -7.70
CA CYS A 326 6.05 -15.37 -8.70
C CYS A 326 4.67 -15.99 -8.40
N ILE A 327 4.15 -15.85 -7.18
CA ILE A 327 2.81 -16.30 -6.80
C ILE A 327 1.85 -15.10 -6.88
N PRO A 328 0.95 -15.03 -7.89
CA PRO A 328 0.03 -13.91 -8.04
C PRO A 328 -0.86 -13.74 -6.80
N LEU A 329 -1.06 -12.50 -6.36
CA LEU A 329 -1.86 -12.07 -5.19
C LEU A 329 -1.35 -12.56 -3.81
N LEU A 330 -1.10 -13.86 -3.64
CA LEU A 330 -0.68 -14.45 -2.36
C LEU A 330 0.77 -14.15 -2.00
N GLY A 331 1.64 -13.99 -3.00
CA GLY A 331 3.07 -13.79 -2.81
C GLY A 331 3.47 -12.36 -2.40
N LEU A 332 2.66 -11.38 -2.76
CA LEU A 332 2.98 -9.97 -2.54
C LEU A 332 3.07 -9.61 -1.06
N VAL A 333 2.09 -10.07 -0.26
CA VAL A 333 2.04 -9.82 1.20
C VAL A 333 3.26 -10.40 1.94
N PRO A 334 3.58 -11.70 1.84
CA PRO A 334 4.75 -12.27 2.52
C PRO A 334 6.07 -11.71 1.99
N GLY A 335 6.16 -11.39 0.69
CA GLY A 335 7.34 -10.75 0.11
C GLY A 335 7.63 -9.38 0.72
N ILE A 336 6.61 -8.51 0.80
CA ILE A 336 6.73 -7.18 1.44
C ILE A 336 7.07 -7.33 2.93
N PHE A 337 6.41 -8.27 3.62
CA PHE A 337 6.65 -8.50 5.04
C PHE A 337 8.09 -8.97 5.32
N TYR A 338 8.59 -9.91 4.52
CA TYR A 338 9.97 -10.42 4.62
C TYR A 338 11.00 -9.33 4.35
N TYR A 339 10.81 -8.55 3.28
CA TYR A 339 11.65 -7.39 2.96
C TYR A 339 11.69 -6.39 4.12
N ARG A 340 10.52 -6.06 4.68
CA ARG A 340 10.43 -5.10 5.78
C ARG A 340 11.11 -5.57 7.06
N ILE A 341 10.96 -6.85 7.43
CA ILE A 341 11.58 -7.38 8.66
C ILE A 341 13.09 -7.56 8.50
N SER A 342 13.56 -7.92 7.31
CA SER A 342 14.97 -8.21 7.04
C SER A 342 15.81 -6.92 6.92
N LEU A 343 15.30 -5.91 6.22
CA LEU A 343 16.07 -4.72 5.83
C LEU A 343 15.56 -3.42 6.45
N THR A 344 14.27 -3.11 6.27
CA THR A 344 13.77 -1.78 6.63
C THR A 344 13.61 -1.63 8.13
N SER A 345 13.21 -2.67 8.86
CA SER A 345 12.97 -2.60 10.31
C SER A 345 14.22 -2.22 11.08
N SER A 346 15.40 -2.69 10.67
CA SER A 346 16.63 -2.37 11.37
C SER A 346 17.13 -0.97 11.05
N LEU A 347 16.95 -0.49 9.81
CA LEU A 347 17.39 0.84 9.39
C LEU A 347 16.43 1.94 9.87
N SER A 348 15.13 1.73 9.69
CA SER A 348 14.07 2.69 10.10
C SER A 348 14.01 2.92 11.61
N ALA A 349 14.54 2.00 12.42
CA ALA A 349 14.68 2.18 13.85
C ALA A 349 15.63 3.33 14.24
N TYR A 350 16.57 3.68 13.35
CA TYR A 350 17.60 4.67 13.59
C TYR A 350 17.39 5.98 12.81
N MET A 351 16.45 6.01 11.86
CA MET A 351 16.12 7.23 11.12
C MET A 351 15.12 8.11 11.91
N PRO A 352 15.39 9.42 12.08
CA PRO A 352 14.42 10.34 12.64
C PRO A 352 13.21 10.50 11.70
N ALA A 353 12.03 10.79 12.26
CA ALA A 353 10.79 10.90 11.49
C ALA A 353 10.84 12.02 10.43
N GLU A 354 11.64 13.05 10.69
CA GLU A 354 11.83 14.22 9.83
C GLU A 354 12.52 13.89 8.50
N CYS A 355 13.38 12.86 8.48
CA CYS A 355 14.02 12.37 7.26
C CYS A 355 13.15 11.35 6.50
N GLY A 356 12.06 10.87 7.10
CA GLY A 356 11.18 9.86 6.53
C GLY A 356 10.15 10.39 5.53
N LEU A 357 10.14 11.70 5.24
CA LEU A 357 9.14 12.32 4.39
C LEU A 357 9.74 13.33 3.38
N PRO A 358 10.38 12.87 2.29
CA PRO A 358 10.42 13.66 1.07
C PRO A 358 9.14 13.41 0.26
N ARG A 359 8.45 14.49 -0.11
CA ARG A 359 7.39 14.52 -1.14
C ARG A 359 7.89 14.07 -2.54
N SER A 360 9.16 13.76 -2.72
CA SER A 360 9.77 13.38 -4.00
C SER A 360 9.96 11.86 -4.10
N LEU A 361 9.05 11.22 -4.84
CA LEU A 361 8.88 9.79 -5.01
C LEU A 361 9.97 9.09 -5.88
N GLY A 362 11.24 9.53 -5.84
CA GLY A 362 12.23 9.19 -6.88
C GLY A 362 13.58 8.59 -6.46
N ARG A 363 13.97 8.61 -5.18
CA ARG A 363 15.28 8.08 -4.75
C ARG A 363 15.16 6.79 -3.96
N ALA A 364 16.09 5.85 -4.19
CA ALA A 364 16.17 4.61 -3.42
C ALA A 364 16.49 4.92 -1.94
N PRO A 365 15.88 4.21 -0.97
CA PRO A 365 16.04 4.50 0.45
C PRO A 365 17.47 4.36 0.97
N VAL A 366 18.36 3.67 0.23
CA VAL A 366 19.76 3.48 0.64
C VAL A 366 20.62 4.74 0.38
N GLU A 367 20.37 5.47 -0.70
CA GLU A 367 21.06 6.74 -0.98
C GLU A 367 20.56 7.85 -0.05
N TYR A 368 19.26 7.88 0.25
CA TYR A 368 18.68 8.88 1.15
C TYR A 368 19.20 8.79 2.59
N VAL A 369 19.54 7.58 3.05
CA VAL A 369 20.12 7.39 4.39
C VAL A 369 21.49 8.05 4.48
N VAL A 370 22.27 8.10 3.40
CA VAL A 370 23.58 8.77 3.39
C VAL A 370 23.41 10.29 3.50
N ASP A 371 22.42 10.87 2.80
CA ASP A 371 22.13 12.31 2.81
C ASP A 371 21.52 12.81 4.13
N CYS A 372 20.79 11.94 4.84
CA CYS A 372 20.04 12.30 6.05
C CYS A 372 20.76 12.01 7.37
N VAL A 373 21.96 11.44 7.36
CA VAL A 373 22.80 11.40 8.56
C VAL A 373 23.50 12.75 8.68
N PRO A 374 23.20 13.61 9.67
CA PRO A 374 24.11 14.69 10.02
C PRO A 374 25.34 14.04 10.66
N VAL A 375 26.27 13.57 9.82
CA VAL A 375 27.63 13.28 10.26
C VAL A 375 28.19 14.65 10.57
N GLY A 376 28.38 14.93 11.86
CA GLY A 376 28.86 16.22 12.34
C GLY A 376 29.96 16.76 11.43
N ALA A 377 29.76 17.99 10.99
CA ALA A 377 30.71 18.79 10.24
C ALA A 377 32.07 18.80 10.96
N ALA A 378 33.00 17.93 10.55
CA ALA A 378 34.43 18.00 10.87
C ALA A 378 35.30 16.94 10.17
N TYR A 379 34.78 15.83 9.63
CA TYR A 379 35.65 14.73 9.17
C TYR A 379 35.29 14.08 7.82
N TRP A 380 34.78 14.86 6.88
CA TRP A 380 34.80 14.48 5.46
C TRP A 380 35.54 15.57 4.67
N CYS A 381 36.86 15.58 4.81
CA CYS A 381 37.73 16.31 3.90
C CYS A 381 38.22 15.31 2.83
N GLY A 382 37.88 15.58 1.56
CA GLY A 382 38.67 15.25 0.38
C GLY A 382 38.73 13.80 -0.09
N ASP A 383 39.28 12.88 0.72
CA ASP A 383 40.05 11.78 0.12
C ASP A 383 39.27 10.47 -0.06
N VAL A 384 38.26 10.19 0.78
CA VAL A 384 37.51 8.91 0.71
C VAL A 384 36.43 8.92 -0.38
N ALA A 385 35.94 10.11 -0.79
CA ALA A 385 35.02 10.22 -1.92
C ALA A 385 35.72 9.91 -3.25
N ALA A 386 37.00 10.24 -3.38
CA ALA A 386 37.82 9.92 -4.53
C ALA A 386 38.05 8.40 -4.64
N ASP A 387 38.43 7.73 -3.55
CA ASP A 387 38.65 6.27 -3.53
C ASP A 387 37.40 5.45 -3.88
N VAL A 388 36.21 5.92 -3.47
CA VAL A 388 34.95 5.23 -3.78
C VAL A 388 34.51 5.48 -5.23
N LEU A 389 34.78 6.66 -5.78
CA LEU A 389 34.56 6.96 -7.20
C LEU A 389 35.56 6.21 -8.11
N GLU A 390 36.80 6.05 -7.66
CA GLU A 390 37.85 5.29 -8.34
C GLU A 390 37.52 3.78 -8.34
N GLN A 391 37.06 3.23 -7.21
CA GLN A 391 36.54 1.85 -7.15
C GLN A 391 35.28 1.60 -7.99
N LEU A 392 34.50 2.65 -8.30
CA LEU A 392 33.34 2.55 -9.18
C LEU A 392 33.71 2.72 -10.66
N SER A 393 34.88 3.30 -10.98
CA SER A 393 35.36 3.46 -12.36
C SER A 393 35.87 2.17 -13.01
N ASP A 394 36.14 1.13 -12.21
CA ASP A 394 36.63 -0.18 -12.69
C ASP A 394 35.51 -1.17 -13.07
N LEU A 395 34.23 -0.78 -12.96
CA LEU A 395 33.11 -1.63 -13.34
C LEU A 395 32.71 -1.41 -14.83
N PRO A 396 32.56 -2.47 -15.65
CA PRO A 396 32.38 -2.39 -17.10
C PRO A 396 30.96 -1.99 -17.56
N ILE A 397 30.21 -1.22 -16.75
CA ILE A 397 28.83 -0.79 -17.06
C ILE A 397 28.74 0.75 -17.13
N ALA A 398 29.86 1.44 -17.29
CA ALA A 398 29.97 2.88 -16.99
C ALA A 398 29.86 3.85 -18.18
N ASP A 399 29.46 3.44 -19.39
CA ASP A 399 29.46 4.40 -20.51
C ASP A 399 28.14 5.18 -20.69
N SER A 400 26.99 4.68 -20.22
CA SER A 400 25.73 5.45 -20.26
C SER A 400 25.48 6.33 -19.04
N ALA A 401 26.16 6.08 -17.92
CA ALA A 401 26.03 6.85 -16.66
C ALA A 401 27.01 8.02 -16.57
N ARG A 402 28.12 8.01 -17.34
CA ARG A 402 29.12 9.10 -17.36
C ARG A 402 28.54 10.42 -17.86
N GLY A 403 27.66 10.40 -18.87
CA GLY A 403 27.07 11.61 -19.44
C GLY A 403 26.07 12.32 -18.53
N THR A 404 25.36 11.58 -17.67
CA THR A 404 24.34 12.14 -16.78
C THR A 404 24.90 12.60 -15.44
N ALA A 405 25.94 11.93 -14.90
CA ALA A 405 26.59 12.35 -13.66
C ALA A 405 27.43 13.63 -13.82
N PHE A 406 28.18 13.76 -14.93
CA PHE A 406 28.97 14.98 -15.21
C PHE A 406 28.11 16.19 -15.55
N ALA A 407 26.99 15.99 -16.26
CA ALA A 407 26.06 17.07 -16.57
C ALA A 407 25.33 17.61 -15.32
N TRP A 408 25.13 16.78 -14.29
CA TRP A 408 24.50 17.20 -13.03
C TRP A 408 25.44 17.95 -12.09
N TYR A 409 26.72 17.57 -12.04
CA TYR A 409 27.71 18.26 -11.21
C TYR A 409 28.05 19.66 -11.76
N ALA A 410 28.09 19.82 -13.08
CA ALA A 410 28.32 21.13 -13.72
C ALA A 410 27.11 22.08 -13.61
N ALA A 411 25.90 21.57 -13.36
CA ALA A 411 24.68 22.38 -13.24
C ALA A 411 24.44 22.92 -11.81
N SER A 412 25.17 22.43 -10.79
CA SER A 412 24.98 22.85 -9.39
C SER A 412 25.88 23.98 -8.90
N ASP A 413 26.89 24.41 -9.66
CA ASP A 413 27.83 25.47 -9.26
C ASP A 413 27.27 26.91 -9.35
N GLY A 414 25.97 27.06 -9.58
CA GLY A 414 25.37 28.35 -9.91
C GLY A 414 24.60 29.08 -8.81
N LYS A 415 24.16 28.44 -7.71
CA LYS A 415 23.28 29.13 -6.72
C LYS A 415 23.42 28.66 -5.27
N SER A 416 23.79 29.63 -4.44
CA SER A 416 23.63 29.77 -2.98
C SER A 416 24.60 29.02 -2.05
N ASN A 417 25.81 29.57 -1.96
CA ASN A 417 26.50 29.73 -0.67
C ASN A 417 25.63 30.60 0.25
N ARG A 418 24.86 29.98 1.14
CA ARG A 418 24.40 30.62 2.38
C ARG A 418 24.71 29.70 3.54
N CYS A 419 25.91 29.86 4.08
CA CYS A 419 26.29 29.38 5.40
C CYS A 419 25.37 29.99 6.45
N CYS A 420 24.54 29.17 7.09
CA CYS A 420 23.93 29.52 8.36
C CYS A 420 25.00 29.38 9.46
N HIS A 421 25.70 30.48 9.73
CA HIS A 421 26.16 30.75 11.09
C HIS A 421 24.95 31.16 11.92
N THR A 422 24.68 30.46 13.02
CA THR A 422 24.06 31.05 14.21
C THR A 422 24.46 30.22 15.43
N ARG A 423 24.77 30.95 16.50
CA ARG A 423 25.37 30.52 17.77
C ARG A 423 24.54 29.51 18.53
#